data_AF-A0A0H4XML2-F1
#
_entry.id   AF-A0A0H4XML2-F1
#
_cell.length_a   1.000
_cell.length_b   1.000
_cell.length_c   1.000
_cell.angle_alpha   90.00
_cell.angle_beta   90.00
_cell.angle_gamma   90.00
#
_symmetry.space_group_name_H-M   'P 1'
#
loop_
_entity.id
_entity.type
_entity.pdbx_description
1 polymer ?
#
loop_
_entity_poly.entity_id
_entity_poly.type
_entity_poly.pdbx_seq_one_letter_code
_entity_poly.pdbx_strand_id
1 'polypeptide(L)'
;MSKHTFICLAGISGAGKDTVGGMLIRHHGFERVAIADPMKHLMMSLFQLTQEQLWGDGRNIVDPRLGRAPRELYQRFGQTCVDLDPEVWLRPFRQRVDALLAAGTRVVCTDLRTSAEFRAARALGAALWLVTRPGAGAPGALADHATEREATSIDPALFDTVILNDGGLDALQSRVLQSIRR
;
A
#
# COMPACT_ATOMS: atom_id res chain seq x y z
N MET A 1 8.16 4.83 -23.42
CA MET A 1 8.56 4.44 -22.06
C MET A 1 7.78 5.29 -21.08
N SER A 2 7.33 4.74 -19.95
CA SER A 2 6.56 5.52 -18.97
C SER A 2 7.44 6.55 -18.28
N LYS A 3 6.93 7.77 -18.11
CA LYS A 3 7.67 8.92 -17.58
C LYS A 3 7.99 8.78 -16.08
N HIS A 4 7.20 7.99 -15.35
CA HIS A 4 7.30 7.86 -13.90
C HIS A 4 8.15 6.66 -13.50
N THR A 5 9.19 6.92 -12.71
CA THR A 5 10.05 5.90 -12.09
C THR A 5 9.56 5.48 -10.71
N PHE A 6 8.70 6.29 -10.06
CA PHE A 6 8.10 5.97 -8.77
C PHE A 6 6.59 6.24 -8.79
N ILE A 7 5.78 5.21 -8.50
CA ILE A 7 4.32 5.31 -8.40
C ILE A 7 3.88 4.85 -7.03
N CYS A 8 2.97 5.59 -6.39
CA CYS A 8 2.31 5.14 -5.18
C CYS A 8 0.81 5.00 -5.40
N LEU A 9 0.26 3.82 -5.09
CA LEU A 9 -1.15 3.50 -5.19
C LEU A 9 -1.83 3.75 -3.85
N ALA A 10 -2.94 4.46 -3.90
CA ALA A 10 -3.91 4.54 -2.81
C ALA A 10 -5.25 3.96 -3.26
N GLY A 11 -6.10 3.66 -2.29
CA GLY A 11 -7.44 3.17 -2.52
C GLY A 11 -7.93 2.39 -1.31
N ILE A 12 -9.24 2.46 -1.09
CA ILE A 12 -9.88 1.72 0.00
C ILE A 12 -9.69 0.21 -0.18
N SER A 13 -9.82 -0.54 0.93
CA SER A 13 -9.78 -2.00 0.87
C SER A 13 -10.77 -2.54 -0.18
N GLY A 14 -10.31 -3.49 -1.00
CA GLY A 14 -11.12 -4.07 -2.09
C GLY A 14 -11.18 -3.23 -3.38
N ALA A 15 -10.57 -2.04 -3.43
CA ALA A 15 -10.57 -1.21 -4.64
C ALA A 15 -9.75 -1.80 -5.82
N GLY A 16 -8.83 -2.73 -5.54
CA GLY A 16 -7.98 -3.38 -6.55
C GLY A 16 -6.58 -2.80 -6.66
N LYS A 17 -6.14 -1.98 -5.70
CA LYS A 17 -4.78 -1.41 -5.66
C LYS A 17 -3.67 -2.47 -5.72
N ASP A 18 -3.83 -3.59 -5.02
CA ASP A 18 -2.82 -4.68 -5.04
C ASP A 18 -2.79 -5.36 -6.41
N THR A 19 -3.94 -5.48 -7.08
CA THR A 19 -4.02 -5.97 -8.47
C THR A 19 -3.30 -5.03 -9.43
N VAL A 20 -3.51 -3.72 -9.32
CA VAL A 20 -2.81 -2.71 -10.13
C VAL A 20 -1.31 -2.74 -9.86
N GLY A 21 -0.89 -2.83 -8.60
CA GLY A 21 0.52 -2.99 -8.23
C GLY A 21 1.13 -4.25 -8.86
N GLY A 22 0.41 -5.36 -8.83
CA GLY A 22 0.81 -6.61 -9.51
C GLY A 22 0.92 -6.47 -11.02
N MET A 23 0.10 -5.64 -11.66
CA MET A 23 0.23 -5.34 -13.11
C MET A 23 1.48 -4.50 -13.41
N LEU A 24 1.76 -3.48 -12.59
CA LEU A 24 2.96 -2.65 -12.71
C LEU A 24 4.23 -3.50 -12.59
N ILE A 25 4.26 -4.43 -11.66
CA ILE A 25 5.38 -5.35 -11.47
C ILE A 25 5.53 -6.27 -12.69
N ARG A 26 4.48 -7.04 -13.02
CA ARG A 26 4.55 -8.09 -14.05
C ARG A 26 4.75 -7.57 -15.46
N HIS A 27 4.21 -6.40 -15.80
CA HIS A 27 4.15 -5.93 -17.18
C HIS A 27 4.97 -4.66 -17.43
N HIS A 28 5.44 -3.98 -16.38
CA HIS A 28 6.09 -2.68 -16.51
C HIS A 28 7.42 -2.53 -15.76
N GLY A 29 7.94 -3.64 -15.20
CA GLY A 29 9.28 -3.68 -14.61
C GLY A 29 9.41 -2.91 -13.30
N PHE A 30 8.33 -2.80 -12.54
CA PHE A 30 8.36 -2.18 -11.22
C PHE A 30 8.74 -3.20 -10.13
N GLU A 31 9.44 -2.72 -9.12
CA GLU A 31 9.66 -3.41 -7.85
C GLU A 31 8.72 -2.86 -6.78
N ARG A 32 8.12 -3.75 -5.98
CA ARG A 32 7.23 -3.35 -4.88
C ARG A 32 8.03 -2.96 -3.64
N VAL A 33 7.71 -1.80 -3.07
CA VAL A 33 8.14 -1.41 -1.72
C VAL A 33 6.90 -0.98 -0.94
N ALA A 34 6.68 -1.54 0.25
CA ALA A 34 5.58 -1.11 1.12
C ALA A 34 6.12 -0.53 2.44
N ILE A 35 5.41 0.45 2.98
CA ILE A 35 5.77 1.09 4.25
C ILE A 35 5.61 0.10 5.40
N ALA A 36 4.62 -0.80 5.32
CA ALA A 36 4.36 -1.80 6.35
C ALA A 36 5.32 -3.00 6.34
N ASP A 37 6.19 -3.17 5.33
CA ASP A 37 7.03 -4.37 5.20
C ASP A 37 8.01 -4.55 6.39
N PRO A 38 8.76 -3.52 6.86
CA PRO A 38 9.63 -3.67 8.03
C PRO A 38 8.87 -4.13 9.28
N MET A 39 7.70 -3.54 9.53
CA MET A 39 6.83 -3.93 10.64
C MET A 39 6.41 -5.40 10.54
N LYS A 40 5.99 -5.86 9.36
CA LYS A 40 5.58 -7.26 9.19
C LYS A 40 6.75 -8.23 9.38
N HIS A 41 7.95 -7.89 8.93
CA HIS A 41 9.14 -8.70 9.21
C HIS A 41 9.42 -8.79 10.73
N LEU A 42 9.27 -7.69 11.48
CA LEU A 42 9.36 -7.73 12.94
C LEU A 42 8.30 -8.66 13.56
N MET A 43 7.09 -8.69 13.01
CA MET A 43 6.06 -9.63 13.48
C MET A 43 6.43 -11.10 13.26
N MET A 44 7.14 -11.41 12.16
CA MET A 44 7.69 -12.74 11.95
C MET A 44 8.70 -13.09 13.05
N SER A 45 9.61 -12.18 13.39
CA SER A 45 10.63 -12.43 14.42
C SER A 45 10.05 -12.51 15.83
N LEU A 46 9.11 -11.64 16.19
CA LEU A 46 8.58 -11.54 17.55
C LEU A 46 7.49 -12.57 17.84
N PHE A 47 6.58 -12.79 16.89
CA PHE A 47 5.40 -13.64 17.08
C PHE A 47 5.48 -14.96 16.32
N GLN A 48 6.57 -15.20 15.57
CA GLN A 48 6.75 -16.39 14.74
C GLN A 48 5.57 -16.59 13.79
N LEU A 49 5.10 -15.48 13.20
CA LEU A 49 4.06 -15.50 12.17
C LEU A 49 4.69 -15.81 10.81
N THR A 50 3.98 -16.56 9.99
CA THR A 50 4.43 -16.90 8.63
C THR A 50 4.15 -15.79 7.63
N GLN A 51 4.76 -15.87 6.44
CA GLN A 51 4.47 -14.95 5.34
C GLN A 51 2.98 -15.00 4.94
N GLU A 52 2.38 -16.18 4.92
CA GLU A 52 0.95 -16.33 4.60
C GLU A 52 0.06 -15.64 5.64
N GLN A 53 0.45 -15.70 6.91
CA GLN A 53 -0.25 -15.01 8.00
C GLN A 53 -0.09 -13.49 7.99
N LEU A 54 0.82 -12.92 7.19
CA LEU A 54 1.09 -11.47 7.19
C LEU A 54 0.75 -10.78 5.87
N TRP A 55 0.91 -11.49 4.74
CA TRP A 55 0.60 -10.97 3.40
C TRP A 55 -0.57 -11.68 2.73
N GLY A 56 -0.85 -12.94 3.06
CA GLY A 56 -1.93 -13.73 2.48
C GLY A 56 -3.28 -13.59 3.21
N ASP A 57 -4.17 -14.55 3.01
CA ASP A 57 -5.52 -14.54 3.59
C ASP A 57 -5.49 -14.84 5.10
N GLY A 58 -4.46 -15.56 5.54
CA GLY A 58 -4.19 -15.84 6.95
C GLY A 58 -4.07 -14.60 7.85
N ARG A 59 -3.81 -13.41 7.27
CA ARG A 59 -3.72 -12.15 8.04
C ARG A 59 -4.99 -11.75 8.78
N ASN A 60 -6.14 -12.23 8.32
CA ASN A 60 -7.45 -11.95 8.93
C ASN A 60 -7.97 -13.11 9.77
N ILE A 61 -7.26 -14.25 9.79
CA ILE A 61 -7.67 -15.44 10.52
C ILE A 61 -7.01 -15.39 11.90
N VAL A 62 -7.78 -15.67 12.95
CA VAL A 62 -7.27 -15.73 14.32
C VAL A 62 -6.16 -16.77 14.40
N ASP A 63 -4.96 -16.36 14.85
CA ASP A 63 -3.91 -17.30 15.20
C ASP A 63 -4.26 -17.92 16.57
N PRO A 64 -4.46 -19.25 16.67
CA PRO A 64 -4.86 -19.89 17.92
C PRO A 64 -3.89 -19.68 19.08
N ARG A 65 -2.60 -19.47 18.80
CA ARG A 65 -1.56 -19.25 19.84
C ARG A 65 -1.65 -17.86 20.45
N LEU A 66 -2.14 -16.89 19.67
CA LEU A 66 -2.18 -15.46 20.04
C LEU A 66 -3.59 -15.00 20.41
N GLY A 67 -4.62 -15.80 20.08
CA GLY A 67 -6.02 -15.47 20.31
C GLY A 67 -6.52 -14.24 19.52
N ARG A 68 -5.77 -13.82 18.50
CA ARG A 68 -6.05 -12.63 17.67
C ARG A 68 -5.63 -12.85 16.22
N ALA A 69 -6.23 -12.11 15.30
CA ALA A 69 -5.77 -12.09 13.92
C ALA A 69 -4.44 -11.32 13.81
N PRO A 70 -3.48 -11.76 12.96
CA PRO A 70 -2.22 -11.06 12.72
C PRO A 70 -2.40 -9.58 12.37
N ARG A 71 -3.45 -9.25 11.60
CA ARG A 71 -3.78 -7.87 11.25
C ARG A 71 -4.03 -6.96 12.44
N GLU A 72 -4.75 -7.44 13.44
CA GLU A 72 -4.99 -6.66 14.66
C GLU A 72 -3.67 -6.37 15.40
N LEU A 73 -2.77 -7.35 15.42
CA LEU A 73 -1.48 -7.23 16.09
C LEU A 73 -0.60 -6.18 15.42
N TYR A 74 -0.35 -6.31 14.12
CA TYR A 74 0.55 -5.37 13.45
C TYR A 74 -0.04 -3.97 13.34
N GLN A 75 -1.36 -3.80 13.22
CA GLN A 75 -1.95 -2.46 13.21
C GLN A 75 -1.75 -1.75 14.56
N ARG A 76 -1.98 -2.44 15.68
CA ARG A 76 -1.78 -1.88 17.02
C ARG A 76 -0.30 -1.61 17.31
N PHE A 77 0.57 -2.55 16.97
CA PHE A 77 2.02 -2.41 17.14
C PHE A 77 2.55 -1.24 16.30
N GLY A 78 2.16 -1.19 15.02
CA GLY A 78 2.53 -0.13 14.10
C GLY A 78 2.17 1.25 14.61
N GLN A 79 0.94 1.43 15.10
CA GLN A 79 0.48 2.69 15.69
C GLN A 79 1.28 3.04 16.95
N THR A 80 1.52 2.08 17.85
CA THR A 80 2.29 2.32 19.07
C THR A 80 3.71 2.82 18.76
N CYS A 81 4.35 2.29 17.72
CA CYS A 81 5.65 2.77 17.28
C CYS A 81 5.58 4.20 16.71
N VAL A 82 4.51 4.53 15.96
CA VAL A 82 4.28 5.90 15.44
C VAL A 82 4.07 6.91 16.57
N ASP A 83 3.37 6.51 17.64
CA ASP A 83 3.14 7.37 18.81
C ASP A 83 4.46 7.72 19.53
N LEU A 84 5.45 6.82 19.49
CA LEU A 84 6.80 7.05 20.01
C LEU A 84 7.67 7.86 19.04
N ASP A 85 7.58 7.55 17.75
CA ASP A 85 8.37 8.20 16.69
C ASP A 85 7.57 8.24 15.37
N PRO A 86 7.02 9.40 15.00
CA PRO A 86 6.18 9.55 13.81
C PRO A 86 6.85 9.18 12.48
N GLU A 87 8.18 9.11 12.43
CA GLU A 87 8.96 8.82 11.23
C GLU A 87 9.53 7.38 11.23
N VAL A 88 9.18 6.55 12.24
CA VAL A 88 9.71 5.17 12.41
C VAL A 88 9.58 4.29 11.17
N TRP A 89 8.46 4.37 10.45
CA TRP A 89 8.25 3.60 9.22
C TRP A 89 8.65 4.37 7.95
N LEU A 90 8.66 5.70 8.02
CA LEU A 90 8.96 6.57 6.88
C LEU A 90 10.46 6.67 6.59
N ARG A 91 11.32 6.66 7.60
CA ARG A 91 12.79 6.65 7.40
C ARG A 91 13.27 5.44 6.59
N PRO A 92 12.99 4.17 6.98
CA PRO A 92 13.42 3.01 6.20
C PRO A 92 12.75 2.96 4.82
N PHE A 93 11.51 3.44 4.70
CA PHE A 93 10.83 3.55 3.41
C PHE A 93 11.57 4.48 2.46
N ARG A 94 11.88 5.72 2.88
CA ARG A 94 12.65 6.69 2.07
C ARG A 94 13.99 6.11 1.64
N GLN A 95 14.76 5.57 2.59
CA GLN A 95 16.06 4.96 2.32
C GLN A 95 15.98 3.84 1.27
N ARG A 96 14.97 2.97 1.36
CA ARG A 96 14.78 1.87 0.41
C ARG A 96 14.41 2.39 -0.98
N VAL A 97 13.48 3.33 -1.06
CA VAL A 97 13.04 3.92 -2.34
C VAL A 97 14.19 4.67 -3.01
N ASP A 98 14.90 5.54 -2.28
CA ASP A 98 16.03 6.31 -2.81
C ASP A 98 17.11 5.40 -3.39
N ALA A 99 17.46 4.32 -2.67
CA ALA A 99 18.45 3.35 -3.15
C ALA A 99 18.02 2.66 -4.46
N LEU A 100 16.74 2.29 -4.58
CA LEU A 100 16.20 1.67 -5.80
C LEU A 100 16.15 2.65 -6.96
N LEU A 101 15.69 3.88 -6.73
CA LEU A 101 15.62 4.91 -7.77
C LEU A 101 17.03 5.30 -8.25
N ALA A 102 18.00 5.42 -7.36
CA ALA A 102 19.40 5.66 -7.70
C ALA A 102 20.02 4.52 -8.53
N ALA A 103 19.56 3.28 -8.34
CA ALA A 103 19.93 2.12 -9.15
C ALA A 103 19.18 2.04 -10.51
N GLY A 104 18.29 2.99 -10.80
CA GLY A 104 17.47 2.99 -12.02
C GLY A 104 16.26 2.05 -11.97
N THR A 105 15.97 1.46 -10.81
CA THR A 105 14.80 0.59 -10.62
C THR A 105 13.53 1.42 -10.53
N ARG A 106 12.46 0.96 -11.20
CA ARG A 106 11.14 1.58 -11.08
C ARG A 106 10.45 1.03 -9.84
N VAL A 107 9.84 1.89 -9.03
CA VAL A 107 9.28 1.50 -7.72
C VAL A 107 7.78 1.72 -7.67
N VAL A 108 7.05 0.74 -7.13
CA VAL A 108 5.62 0.85 -6.81
C VAL A 108 5.39 0.65 -5.32
N CYS A 109 4.71 1.60 -4.69
CA CYS A 109 4.18 1.45 -3.34
C CYS A 109 2.67 1.22 -3.40
N THR A 110 2.14 0.28 -2.59
CA THR A 110 0.73 -0.13 -2.68
C THR A 110 -0.09 0.14 -1.41
N ASP A 111 0.52 0.74 -0.39
CA ASP A 111 -0.05 0.85 0.95
C ASP A 111 -0.03 2.26 1.55
N LEU A 112 -0.06 3.32 0.72
CA LEU A 112 -0.29 4.68 1.23
C LEU A 112 -1.69 4.80 1.87
N ARG A 113 -1.73 5.37 3.07
CA ARG A 113 -2.91 5.51 3.94
C ARG A 113 -3.00 6.88 4.60
N THR A 114 -1.88 7.44 5.05
CA THR A 114 -1.87 8.67 5.88
C THR A 114 -1.27 9.87 5.16
N SER A 115 -1.67 11.06 5.59
CA SER A 115 -1.17 12.33 5.04
C SER A 115 0.35 12.47 5.13
N ALA A 116 0.97 11.90 6.17
CA ALA A 116 2.42 11.88 6.32
C ALA A 116 3.10 11.01 5.25
N GLU A 117 2.52 9.85 4.95
CA GLU A 117 3.00 8.94 3.91
C GLU A 117 2.84 9.56 2.51
N PHE A 118 1.72 10.22 2.23
CA PHE A 118 1.53 10.96 0.97
C PHE A 118 2.59 12.07 0.80
N ARG A 119 2.86 12.85 1.84
CA ARG A 119 3.91 13.88 1.82
C ARG A 119 5.28 13.27 1.59
N ALA A 120 5.61 12.17 2.27
CA ALA A 120 6.88 11.46 2.10
C ALA A 120 7.03 10.94 0.66
N ALA A 121 5.99 10.32 0.10
CA ALA A 121 5.99 9.84 -1.28
C ALA A 121 6.17 11.00 -2.30
N ARG A 122 5.46 12.12 -2.11
CA ARG A 122 5.62 13.31 -2.97
C ARG A 122 7.02 13.90 -2.90
N ALA A 123 7.61 13.96 -1.71
CA ALA A 123 8.98 14.46 -1.53
C ALA A 123 10.04 13.59 -2.28
N LEU A 124 9.75 12.30 -2.48
CA LEU A 124 10.56 11.37 -3.26
C LEU A 124 10.23 11.38 -4.77
N GLY A 125 9.35 12.29 -5.22
CA GLY A 125 8.97 12.40 -6.63
C GLY A 125 7.94 11.36 -7.10
N ALA A 126 7.18 10.76 -6.19
CA ALA A 126 6.13 9.80 -6.56
C ALA A 126 5.02 10.45 -7.41
N ALA A 127 4.59 9.72 -8.43
CA ALA A 127 3.26 9.90 -8.99
C ALA A 127 2.24 9.18 -8.10
N LEU A 128 1.23 9.92 -7.62
CA LEU A 128 0.18 9.39 -6.77
C LEU A 128 -1.00 8.96 -7.62
N TRP A 129 -1.38 7.69 -7.49
CA TRP A 129 -2.45 7.07 -8.24
C TRP A 129 -3.54 6.59 -7.28
N LEU A 130 -4.78 6.99 -7.52
CA LEU A 130 -5.94 6.52 -6.76
C LEU A 130 -6.65 5.43 -7.55
N VAL A 131 -6.84 4.26 -6.94
CA VAL A 131 -7.71 3.21 -7.49
C VAL A 131 -9.04 3.25 -6.77
N THR A 132 -10.12 3.44 -7.51
CA THR A 132 -11.50 3.49 -6.99
C THR A 132 -12.31 2.33 -7.54
N ARG A 133 -13.19 1.73 -6.75
CA ARG A 133 -14.15 0.70 -7.21
C ARG A 133 -15.52 0.97 -6.59
N PRO A 134 -16.59 1.08 -7.39
CA PRO A 134 -17.94 1.17 -6.85
C PRO A 134 -18.24 -0.02 -5.94
N GLY A 135 -18.74 0.25 -4.73
CA GLY A 135 -19.07 -0.79 -3.74
C GLY A 135 -17.87 -1.42 -3.02
N ALA A 136 -16.65 -0.91 -3.19
CA ALA A 136 -15.51 -1.32 -2.36
C ALA A 136 -15.59 -0.70 -0.95
N GLY A 137 -14.92 -1.36 0.01
CA GLY A 137 -14.92 -0.99 1.42
C GLY A 137 -14.51 -2.18 2.30
N ALA A 138 -13.90 -1.91 3.46
CA ALA A 138 -13.65 -2.97 4.43
C ALA A 138 -14.97 -3.33 5.15
N PRO A 139 -15.28 -4.62 5.37
CA PRO A 139 -16.47 -5.01 6.13
C PRO A 139 -16.27 -4.81 7.64
N GLY A 140 -17.31 -4.34 8.34
CA GLY A 140 -17.39 -4.33 9.81
C GLY A 140 -16.35 -3.45 10.51
N ALA A 141 -15.90 -3.86 11.71
CA ALA A 141 -14.97 -3.10 12.56
C ALA A 141 -13.60 -2.78 11.91
N LEU A 142 -13.26 -3.45 10.80
CA LEU A 142 -12.08 -3.14 10.00
C LEU A 142 -12.18 -1.77 9.32
N ALA A 143 -13.38 -1.28 9.02
CA ALA A 143 -13.61 0.05 8.43
C ALA A 143 -13.35 1.20 9.43
N ASP A 144 -13.45 0.92 10.73
CA ASP A 144 -13.36 1.93 11.79
C ASP A 144 -11.93 2.21 12.27
N HIS A 145 -10.93 1.45 11.80
CA HIS A 145 -9.54 1.73 12.11
C HIS A 145 -9.14 3.12 11.56
N ALA A 146 -8.46 3.93 12.38
CA ALA A 146 -8.10 5.31 12.05
C ALA A 146 -7.42 5.46 10.68
N THR A 147 -6.54 4.52 10.30
CA THR A 147 -5.86 4.52 9.01
C THR A 147 -6.76 4.21 7.81
N GLU A 148 -7.85 3.46 8.00
CA GLU A 148 -8.83 3.21 6.92
C GLU A 148 -9.79 4.40 6.78
N ARG A 149 -10.10 5.10 7.88
CA ARG A 149 -10.89 6.35 7.86
C ARG A 149 -10.15 7.53 7.24
N GLU A 150 -8.84 7.63 7.46
CA GLU A 150 -8.05 8.64 6.77
C GLU A 150 -8.03 8.34 5.27
N ALA A 151 -7.86 7.07 4.88
CA ALA A 151 -7.87 6.64 3.48
C ALA A 151 -9.21 6.90 2.75
N THR A 152 -10.36 6.81 3.42
CA THR A 152 -11.67 7.16 2.85
C THR A 152 -11.91 8.67 2.74
N SER A 153 -11.13 9.48 3.44
CA SER A 153 -11.29 10.94 3.51
C SER A 153 -10.29 11.71 2.63
N ILE A 154 -9.48 11.00 1.83
CA ILE A 154 -8.46 11.62 0.99
C ILE A 154 -9.12 12.28 -0.21
N ASP A 155 -8.86 13.57 -0.39
CA ASP A 155 -9.30 14.33 -1.55
C ASP A 155 -8.70 13.75 -2.86
N PRO A 156 -9.53 13.31 -3.82
CA PRO A 156 -9.09 12.87 -5.15
C PRO A 156 -8.20 13.88 -5.88
N ALA A 157 -8.29 15.18 -5.57
CA ALA A 157 -7.45 16.22 -6.16
C ALA A 157 -5.95 16.09 -5.82
N LEU A 158 -5.59 15.28 -4.81
CA LEU A 158 -4.20 15.01 -4.44
C LEU A 158 -3.49 14.05 -5.41
N PHE A 159 -4.23 13.39 -6.30
CA PHE A 159 -3.73 12.33 -7.16
C PHE A 159 -3.49 12.81 -8.60
N ASP A 160 -2.37 12.37 -9.19
CA ASP A 160 -2.04 12.65 -10.58
C ASP A 160 -2.86 11.78 -11.55
N THR A 161 -3.40 10.67 -11.05
CA THR A 161 -4.18 9.72 -11.83
C THR A 161 -5.23 9.08 -10.95
N VAL A 162 -6.45 8.97 -11.48
CA VAL A 162 -7.54 8.21 -10.86
C VAL A 162 -7.93 7.08 -11.81
N ILE A 163 -7.84 5.84 -11.32
CA ILE A 163 -8.20 4.62 -12.05
C ILE A 163 -9.52 4.09 -11.50
N LEU A 164 -10.55 4.13 -12.34
CA LEU A 164 -11.83 3.51 -12.04
C LEU A 164 -11.80 2.01 -12.36
N ASN A 165 -11.95 1.19 -11.33
CA ASN A 165 -12.07 -0.26 -11.39
C ASN A 165 -13.56 -0.64 -11.33
N ASP A 166 -14.24 -0.53 -12.47
CA ASP A 166 -15.68 -0.79 -12.66
C ASP A 166 -15.97 -1.95 -13.62
N GLY A 167 -14.95 -2.68 -14.05
CA GLY A 167 -15.06 -3.75 -15.04
C GLY A 167 -14.23 -4.99 -14.68
N GLY A 168 -14.01 -5.84 -15.69
CA GLY A 168 -13.15 -7.01 -15.58
C GLY A 168 -11.65 -6.67 -15.57
N LEU A 169 -10.81 -7.69 -15.38
CA LEU A 169 -9.35 -7.54 -15.32
C LEU A 169 -8.75 -6.92 -16.59
N ASP A 170 -9.27 -7.26 -17.77
CA ASP A 170 -8.78 -6.71 -19.04
C ASP A 170 -9.06 -5.21 -19.18
N ALA A 171 -10.23 -4.78 -18.70
CA ALA A 171 -10.59 -3.36 -18.65
C ALA A 171 -9.67 -2.60 -17.68
N LEU A 172 -9.43 -3.17 -16.49
CA LEU A 172 -8.50 -2.59 -15.51
C LEU A 172 -7.08 -2.50 -16.07
N GLN A 173 -6.59 -3.56 -16.71
CA GLN A 173 -5.27 -3.58 -17.35
C GLN A 173 -5.15 -2.53 -18.44
N SER A 174 -6.18 -2.35 -19.27
CA SER A 174 -6.22 -1.31 -20.30
C SER A 174 -6.13 0.10 -19.70
N ARG A 175 -6.85 0.36 -18.60
CA ARG A 175 -6.80 1.65 -17.87
C ARG A 175 -5.43 1.91 -17.25
N VAL A 176 -4.78 0.89 -16.69
CA VAL A 176 -3.40 0.98 -16.17
C VAL A 176 -2.42 1.33 -17.29
N LEU A 177 -2.52 0.63 -18.43
CA LEU A 177 -1.66 0.87 -19.59
C LEU A 177 -1.79 2.29 -20.15
N GLN A 178 -3.02 2.81 -20.22
CA GLN A 178 -3.27 4.19 -20.64
C GLN A 178 -2.68 5.20 -19.66
N SER A 179 -2.83 4.95 -18.36
CA SER A 179 -2.32 5.83 -17.30
C SER A 179 -0.80 5.90 -17.29
N ILE A 180 -0.11 4.78 -17.53
CA ILE A 180 1.34 4.71 -17.50
C ILE A 180 2.02 5.46 -18.66
N ARG A 181 1.29 5.68 -19.76
CA ARG A 181 1.76 6.31 -21.00
C ARG A 181 1.61 7.82 -21.01
N ARG A 182 0.79 8.37 -20.10
CA ARG A 182 0.69 9.83 -19.88
C ARG A 182 1.93 10.34 -19.17
#